data_AF-A0A4U5X208-F1
#
_entry.id   AF-A0A4U5X208-F1
#
_cell.length_a   1.000
_cell.length_b   1.000
_cell.length_c   1.000
_cell.angle_alpha   90.00
_cell.angle_beta   90.00
_cell.angle_gamma   90.00
#
_symmetry.space_group_name_H-M   'P 1'
#
loop_
_entity.id
_entity.type
_entity.pdbx_description
1 polymer ?
#
loop_
_entity_poly.entity_id
_entity_poly.type
_entity_poly.pdbx_seq_one_letter_code
_entity_poly.pdbx_strand_id
1 'polypeptide(L)' 'MQHPFLDRNAEGVRWIEEGTWWYRAAFDRSEADDRLVLPLLDTVATMWLNRRLLGRHASASGPQSSTFASTSAITTNC' A
#
# COMPACT_ATOMS: atom_id res chain seq x y z
N MET A 1 -8.00 23.18 -5.74
CA MET A 1 -6.57 22.89 -5.50
C MET A 1 -5.84 23.17 -6.80
N GLN A 2 -4.74 23.93 -6.76
CA GLN A 2 -3.96 24.23 -7.96
C GLN A 2 -3.07 23.03 -8.31
N HIS A 3 -2.66 22.92 -9.57
CA HIS A 3 -1.85 21.79 -10.03
C HIS A 3 -0.45 21.83 -9.37
N PRO A 4 0.05 20.69 -8.83
CA PRO A 4 1.32 20.65 -8.07
C PRO A 4 2.54 21.13 -8.86
N PHE A 5 2.55 20.91 -10.18
CA PHE A 5 3.67 21.24 -11.07
C PHE A 5 3.70 22.69 -11.55
N LEU A 6 2.84 23.56 -11.01
CA LEU A 6 2.82 24.98 -11.37
C LEU A 6 3.49 25.82 -10.28
N ASP A 7 4.48 26.62 -10.67
CA ASP A 7 5.18 27.58 -9.80
C ASP A 7 5.62 26.98 -8.46
N ARG A 8 5.31 27.63 -7.32
CA ARG A 8 5.64 27.15 -5.97
C ARG A 8 4.55 26.29 -5.33
N ASN A 9 3.61 25.76 -6.10
CA ASN A 9 2.52 24.94 -5.54
C ASN A 9 3.01 23.66 -4.86
N ALA A 10 4.22 23.18 -5.19
CA ALA A 10 4.89 22.10 -4.47
C ALA A 10 4.97 22.35 -2.95
N GLU A 11 5.24 23.59 -2.53
CA GLU A 11 5.28 23.96 -1.10
C GLU A 11 3.90 23.83 -0.45
N GLY A 12 2.84 24.21 -1.17
CA GLY A 12 1.45 24.15 -0.71
C GLY A 12 0.87 22.73 -0.62
N VAL A 13 1.50 21.74 -1.26
CA VAL A 13 1.07 20.33 -1.22
C VAL A 13 1.97 19.45 -0.35
N ARG A 14 2.97 20.03 0.35
CA ARG A 14 3.87 19.29 1.26
C ARG A 14 3.17 18.42 2.30
N TRP A 15 1.98 18.83 2.73
CA TRP A 15 1.15 18.04 3.65
C TRP A 15 0.84 16.63 3.12
N ILE A 16 0.89 16.42 1.80
CA ILE A 16 0.73 15.10 1.18
C ILE A 16 1.91 14.19 1.52
N GLU A 17 3.14 14.70 1.50
CA GLU A 17 4.34 13.91 1.82
C GLU A 17 4.49 13.68 3.33
N GLU A 18 4.00 14.61 4.15
CA GLU A 18 4.12 14.55 5.61
C GLU A 18 3.04 13.68 6.27
N GLY A 19 1.98 13.35 5.53
CA GLY A 19 0.88 12.51 6.00
C GLY A 19 1.16 11.02 5.87
N THR A 20 0.55 10.22 6.75
CA THR A 20 0.44 8.76 6.55
C THR A 20 -0.87 8.44 5.83
N TRP A 21 -0.77 7.78 4.69
CA TRP A 21 -1.90 7.45 3.83
C TRP A 21 -2.30 6.00 3.98
N TRP A 22 -3.60 5.72 3.95
CA TRP A 22 -4.14 4.37 4.07
C TRP A 22 -4.86 3.95 2.78
N TYR A 23 -4.42 2.84 2.20
CA TYR A 23 -5.03 2.17 1.06
C TYR A 23 -5.73 0.90 1.54
N ARG A 24 -6.96 0.68 1.05
CA ARG A 24 -7.76 -0.49 1.42
C ARG A 24 -8.42 -1.08 0.18
N ALA A 25 -8.38 -2.40 0.05
CA ALA A 25 -9.12 -3.12 -0.97
C ALA A 25 -9.66 -4.43 -0.39
N ALA A 26 -10.83 -4.84 -0.88
CA ALA A 26 -11.40 -6.14 -0.63
C ALA A 26 -11.46 -6.90 -1.96
N PHE A 27 -11.19 -8.19 -1.93
CA PHE A 27 -11.26 -9.04 -3.09
C PHE A 27 -11.83 -10.41 -2.71
N ASP A 28 -12.62 -10.96 -3.61
CA ASP A 28 -13.10 -12.33 -3.48
C ASP A 28 -11.98 -13.29 -3.84
N ARG A 29 -11.90 -14.39 -3.08
CA ARG A 29 -10.90 -15.42 -3.30
C ARG A 29 -11.52 -16.54 -4.14
N SER A 30 -10.86 -16.94 -5.22
CA SER A 30 -11.37 -17.99 -6.09
C SER A 30 -10.80 -19.39 -5.78
N GLU A 31 -9.61 -19.53 -5.18
CA GLU A 31 -8.89 -20.82 -5.10
C GLU A 31 -8.15 -21.07 -3.77
N ALA A 32 -7.87 -22.34 -3.43
CA ALA A 32 -7.39 -22.77 -2.09
C ALA A 32 -5.92 -22.46 -1.76
N ASP A 33 -5.10 -21.97 -2.71
CA ASP A 33 -3.68 -21.62 -2.50
C ASP A 33 -3.23 -20.33 -3.23
N ASP A 34 -3.82 -19.18 -2.88
CA ASP A 34 -3.46 -17.90 -3.49
C ASP A 34 -2.30 -17.19 -2.76
N ARG A 35 -1.38 -16.63 -3.55
CA ARG A 35 -0.27 -15.78 -3.11
C ARG A 35 -0.60 -14.31 -3.39
N LEU A 36 -0.44 -13.44 -2.38
CA LEU A 36 -0.59 -12.00 -2.56
C LEU A 36 0.73 -11.52 -3.11
N VAL A 37 0.70 -10.88 -4.27
CA VAL A 37 1.88 -10.27 -4.90
C VAL A 37 1.61 -8.79 -5.04
N LEU A 38 2.42 -7.99 -4.36
CA LEU A 38 2.49 -6.54 -4.55
C LEU A 38 3.77 -6.27 -5.35
N PRO A 39 3.66 -6.06 -6.67
CA PRO A 39 4.83 -5.97 -7.54
C PRO A 39 5.67 -4.72 -7.25
N LEU A 40 5.04 -3.67 -6.72
CA LEU A 40 5.68 -2.42 -6.35
C LEU A 40 4.99 -1.83 -5.12
N LEU A 41 5.79 -1.33 -4.19
CA LEU A 41 5.37 -0.51 -3.06
C LEU A 41 6.35 0.65 -2.98
N ASP A 42 5.82 1.87 -2.91
CA ASP A 42 6.60 3.10 -2.78
C ASP A 42 6.30 3.74 -1.42
N THR A 43 7.22 3.80 -0.47
CA THR A 43 8.48 3.03 -0.34
C THR A 43 8.45 2.28 0.98
N VAL A 44 8.11 3.01 2.05
CA VAL A 44 7.85 2.43 3.37
C VAL A 44 6.38 2.11 3.46
N ALA A 45 6.04 0.83 3.62
CA ALA A 45 4.65 0.45 3.76
C ALA A 45 4.45 -0.65 4.80
N THR A 46 3.37 -0.60 5.56
CA THR A 46 2.96 -1.74 6.41
C THR A 46 1.73 -2.37 5.79
N MET A 47 1.69 -3.69 5.68
CA MET A 47 0.53 -4.38 5.09
C MET A 47 -0.15 -5.28 6.11
N TRP A 48 -1.46 -5.26 6.05
CA TRP A 48 -2.35 -6.11 6.80
C TRP A 48 -3.30 -6.84 5.86
N LEU A 49 -3.59 -8.09 6.20
CA LEU A 49 -4.57 -8.91 5.52
C LEU A 49 -5.55 -9.46 6.55
N ASN A 50 -6.83 -9.17 6.43
CA ASN A 50 -7.84 -9.57 7.42
C ASN A 50 -7.46 -9.15 8.85
N ARG A 51 -6.92 -7.94 8.99
CA ARG A 51 -6.38 -7.37 10.25
C ARG A 51 -5.14 -8.09 10.81
N ARG A 52 -4.61 -9.10 10.12
CA ARG A 52 -3.32 -9.74 10.45
C ARG A 52 -2.18 -8.99 9.78
N LEU A 53 -1.16 -8.62 10.55
CA LEU A 53 0.07 -8.03 10.00
C LEU A 53 0.77 -9.06 9.10
N LEU A 54 1.01 -8.71 7.84
CA LEU A 54 1.83 -9.49 6.91
C LEU A 54 3.30 -9.10 6.99
N GLY A 55 3.60 -7.82 7.20
CA GLY A 55 4.95 -7.32 7.34
C GLY A 55 5.07 -5.83 7.05
N ARG A 56 6.32 -5.36 7.07
CA ARG A 56 6.69 -3.99 6.71
C ARG A 56 7.66 -4.03 5.54
N HIS A 57 7.37 -3.23 4.53
CA HIS A 57 8.22 -2.90 3.40
C HIS A 57 8.97 -1.60 3.70
N ALA A 58 10.23 -1.51 3.28
CA ALA A 58 11.05 -0.31 3.45
C ALA A 58 12.00 -0.11 2.26
N SER A 59 11.55 -0.49 1.06
CA SER A 59 12.31 -0.37 -0.19
C SER A 59 11.44 0.25 -1.27
N ALA A 60 11.99 1.05 -2.17
CA ALA A 60 11.25 1.57 -3.32
C ALA A 60 11.17 0.52 -4.46
N SER A 61 11.94 -0.57 -4.33
CA SER A 61 12.12 -1.59 -5.35
C SER A 61 12.14 -3.00 -4.76
N GLY A 62 11.54 -3.94 -5.50
CA GLY A 62 11.49 -5.35 -5.15
C GLY A 62 10.06 -5.82 -4.86
N PRO A 63 9.62 -6.95 -5.45
CA PRO A 63 8.28 -7.46 -5.23
C PRO A 63 8.13 -7.98 -3.80
N GLN A 64 7.00 -7.68 -3.17
CA GLN A 64 6.64 -8.28 -1.90
C GLN A 64 5.57 -9.34 -2.10
N SER A 65 5.74 -10.47 -1.39
CA SER A 65 4.77 -11.54 -1.48
C SER A 65 4.51 -12.23 -0.16
N SER A 66 3.27 -12.68 0.05
CA SER A 66 2.88 -13.42 1.24
C SER A 66 1.79 -14.45 0.90
N THR A 67 1.85 -15.62 1.52
CA THR A 67 0.84 -16.67 1.42
C THR A 67 -0.19 -16.51 2.54
N PHE A 68 -1.47 -16.77 2.26
CA PHE A 68 -2.55 -16.58 3.23
C PHE A 68 -3.71 -17.54 3.01
N ALA A 69 -4.56 -17.71 4.02
CA ALA A 69 -5.73 -18.60 4.03
C ALA A 69 -7.04 -17.78 4.22
N SER A 70 -7.94 -17.82 3.23
CA SER A 70 -9.32 -17.24 3.14
C SER A 70 -9.51 -15.73 2.80
N THR A 71 -10.77 -15.37 2.43
CA THR A 71 -11.29 -14.07 1.94
C THR A 71 -10.59 -12.88 2.56
N SER A 72 -10.16 -11.92 1.75
CA SER A 72 -9.05 -11.05 2.14
C SER A 72 -9.33 -9.57 1.91
N ALA A 73 -9.34 -8.81 3.01
CA ALA A 73 -9.23 -7.36 2.97
C ALA A 73 -7.76 -6.98 3.19
N ILE A 74 -7.15 -6.36 2.18
CA ILE A 74 -5.81 -5.79 2.30
C ILE A 74 -5.93 -4.35 2.77
N THR A 75 -5.10 -3.99 3.74
CA THR A 75 -4.87 -2.61 4.15
C THR A 75 -3.38 -2.37 4.07
N THR A 76 -2.99 -1.24 3.49
CA THR A 76 -1.59 -0.82 3.40
C THR A 76 -1.52 0.64 3.83
N ASN A 77 -0.47 1.03 4.55
CA ASN A 77 -0.16 2.44 4.75
C ASN A 77 1.19 2.82 4.15
N CYS A 78 1.35 4.07 3.74
CA CYS A 78 2.61 4.69 3.33
C CYS A 78 2.79 6.02 4.07
#